data_AF-A0A4U8UAD6-F1
#
_entry.id   AF-A0A4U8UAD6-F1
#
_cell.length_a   1.000
_cell.length_b   1.000
_cell.length_c   1.000
_cell.angle_alpha   90.00
_cell.angle_beta   90.00
_cell.angle_gamma   90.00
#
_symmetry.space_group_name_H-M   'P 1'
#
loop_
_entity.id
_entity.type
_entity.pdbx_description
1 polymer ?
#
loop_
_entity_poly.entity_id
_entity_poly.type
_entity_poly.pdbx_seq_one_letter_code
_entity_poly.pdbx_strand_id
1 'polypeptide(L)'
;MATQHQLLSALVVFDLFKKQGKQLSDILESFIIFATQDKAFISFTHIETNDYLKDEFGFEIPTSVIEQRLKKMVKNGIITYNADTRKFQPNDNANTQYEEIQEKINQAIQDEKILIEKLKSHCQLSLDENILREKIVDYFLGLQDNQEINNFVIKNSENSTLRNVSNGIILYNGLRYHTLYDNKRWEKLYIYINMEIIFHYMGYNGEMFSLIIKELFALIKEINKKDKKVIYLYYTSKEEQRIEDFF
;
A
#
# COMPACT_ATOMS: atom_id res chain seq x y z
N MET A 1 13.25 -17.40 15.56
CA MET A 1 13.10 -18.23 14.34
C MET A 1 13.08 -17.29 13.14
N ALA A 2 13.53 -17.77 11.99
CA ALA A 2 14.02 -16.99 10.85
C ALA A 2 13.14 -15.79 10.43
N THR A 3 13.76 -14.61 10.32
CA THR A 3 13.24 -13.43 9.64
C THR A 3 13.04 -13.74 8.17
N GLN A 4 11.80 -14.02 7.78
CA GLN A 4 11.36 -14.12 6.40
C GLN A 4 10.54 -12.88 6.14
N HIS A 5 10.98 -12.01 5.22
CA HIS A 5 10.18 -10.83 4.83
C HIS A 5 8.79 -11.29 4.35
N GLN A 6 7.78 -11.11 5.19
CA GLN A 6 6.38 -11.46 4.93
C GLN A 6 5.66 -10.35 4.16
N LEU A 7 6.39 -9.61 3.32
CA LEU A 7 5.88 -8.40 2.68
C LEU A 7 4.59 -8.69 1.90
N LEU A 8 4.56 -9.72 1.05
CA LEU A 8 3.37 -10.08 0.28
C LEU A 8 2.19 -10.41 1.18
N SER A 9 2.38 -11.25 2.19
CA SER A 9 1.37 -11.56 3.20
C SER A 9 0.85 -10.31 3.91
N ALA A 10 1.74 -9.40 4.30
CA ALA A 10 1.35 -8.14 4.92
C ALA A 10 0.54 -7.26 3.96
N LEU A 11 0.92 -7.17 2.68
CA LEU A 11 0.16 -6.45 1.66
C LEU A 11 -1.25 -7.05 1.46
N VAL A 12 -1.38 -8.38 1.50
CA VAL A 12 -2.69 -9.04 1.47
C VAL A 12 -3.54 -8.59 2.66
N VAL A 13 -2.98 -8.62 3.88
CA VAL A 13 -3.70 -8.20 5.10
C VAL A 13 -4.11 -6.71 5.04
N PHE A 14 -3.26 -5.85 4.45
CA PHE A 14 -3.59 -4.45 4.20
C PHE A 14 -4.88 -4.30 3.38
N ASP A 15 -4.99 -4.98 2.24
CA ASP A 15 -6.18 -4.92 1.39
C ASP A 15 -7.40 -5.55 2.08
N LEU A 16 -7.23 -6.67 2.81
CA LEU A 16 -8.32 -7.30 3.56
C LEU A 16 -8.90 -6.35 4.61
N PHE A 17 -8.06 -5.69 5.39
CA PHE A 17 -8.54 -4.70 6.37
C PHE A 17 -9.18 -3.48 5.69
N LYS A 18 -8.66 -3.05 4.54
CA LYS A 18 -9.28 -1.96 3.80
C LYS A 18 -10.67 -2.33 3.29
N LYS A 19 -10.87 -3.57 2.80
CA LYS A 19 -12.18 -4.11 2.40
C LYS A 19 -13.16 -4.22 3.57
N GLN A 20 -12.66 -4.43 4.78
CA GLN A 20 -13.46 -4.38 6.03
C GLN A 20 -13.79 -2.94 6.48
N GLY A 21 -13.39 -1.92 5.72
CA GLY A 21 -13.69 -0.53 6.01
C GLY A 21 -12.69 0.17 6.94
N LYS A 22 -11.61 -0.50 7.37
CA LYS A 22 -10.56 0.15 8.16
C LYS A 22 -9.91 1.26 7.33
N GLN A 23 -9.67 2.42 7.96
CA GLN A 23 -8.88 3.45 7.31
C GLN A 23 -7.40 3.07 7.34
N LEU A 24 -6.62 3.60 6.41
CA LEU A 24 -5.19 3.30 6.28
C LEU A 24 -4.43 3.48 7.60
N SER A 25 -4.85 4.48 8.36
CA SER A 25 -4.28 4.83 9.64
C SER A 25 -4.55 3.79 10.74
N ASP A 26 -5.70 3.10 10.67
CA ASP A 26 -6.12 2.07 11.63
C ASP A 26 -5.53 0.71 11.26
N ILE A 27 -5.27 0.50 9.96
CA ILE A 27 -4.47 -0.62 9.47
C ILE A 27 -3.07 -0.55 10.07
N LEU A 28 -2.42 0.62 10.00
CA LEU A 28 -1.09 0.81 10.61
C LEU A 28 -1.08 0.55 12.11
N GLU A 29 -2.12 0.97 12.86
CA GLU A 29 -2.23 0.63 14.29
C GLU A 29 -2.28 -0.87 14.52
N SER A 30 -3.01 -1.59 13.68
CA SER A 30 -3.12 -3.05 13.79
C SER A 30 -1.74 -3.71 13.66
N PHE A 31 -0.90 -3.24 12.72
CA PHE A 31 0.49 -3.72 12.57
C PHE A 31 1.41 -3.28 13.73
N ILE A 32 1.22 -2.08 14.29
CA ILE A 32 1.95 -1.64 15.49
C ILE A 32 1.61 -2.55 16.68
N ILE A 33 0.32 -2.86 16.88
CA ILE A 33 -0.12 -3.77 17.93
C ILE A 33 0.51 -5.15 17.73
N PHE A 34 0.47 -5.67 16.50
CA PHE A 34 1.13 -6.93 16.16
C PHE A 34 2.60 -6.93 16.56
N ALA A 35 3.35 -5.91 16.13
CA ALA A 35 4.76 -5.76 16.46
C ALA A 35 5.03 -5.77 17.97
N THR A 36 4.18 -5.07 18.74
CA THR A 36 4.38 -4.95 20.19
C THR A 36 4.07 -6.22 20.95
N GLN A 37 3.11 -7.01 20.49
CA GLN A 37 2.68 -8.24 21.14
C GLN A 37 3.54 -9.44 20.71
N ASP A 38 3.90 -9.54 19.43
CA ASP A 38 4.74 -10.64 18.91
C ASP A 38 6.14 -10.64 19.55
N LYS A 39 6.74 -9.45 19.75
CA LYS A 39 8.00 -9.31 20.51
C LYS A 39 7.83 -9.35 22.02
N ALA A 40 6.60 -9.43 22.53
CA ALA A 40 6.28 -9.31 23.95
C ALA A 40 6.92 -8.07 24.60
N PHE A 41 6.81 -6.90 23.95
CA PHE A 41 7.39 -5.67 24.49
C PHE A 41 6.66 -5.22 25.76
N ILE A 42 7.38 -5.22 26.89
CA ILE A 42 6.92 -4.59 28.13
C ILE A 42 6.81 -3.06 27.95
N SER A 43 7.74 -2.49 27.19
CA SER A 43 7.74 -1.08 26.78
C SER A 43 8.56 -0.92 25.51
N PHE A 44 8.23 0.09 24.70
CA PHE A 44 8.84 0.28 23.38
C PHE A 44 8.89 1.76 22.95
N THR A 45 9.65 2.04 21.91
CA THR A 45 9.79 3.34 21.26
C THR A 45 9.34 3.27 19.81
N HIS A 46 9.06 4.43 19.21
CA HIS A 46 8.76 4.53 17.78
C HIS A 46 9.87 3.98 16.87
N ILE A 47 11.15 4.00 17.33
CA ILE A 47 12.29 3.42 16.61
C ILE A 47 12.21 1.89 16.67
N GLU A 48 12.09 1.31 17.86
CA GLU A 48 11.98 -0.16 18.04
C GLU A 48 10.77 -0.73 17.28
N THR A 49 9.63 -0.02 17.27
CA THR A 49 8.47 -0.40 16.46
C THR A 49 8.78 -0.38 14.96
N ASN A 50 9.46 0.67 14.50
CA ASN A 50 9.80 0.81 13.08
C ASN A 50 10.79 -0.26 12.62
N ASP A 51 11.81 -0.55 13.44
CA ASP A 51 12.79 -1.60 13.18
C ASP A 51 12.12 -2.97 13.09
N TYR A 52 11.19 -3.29 14.00
CA TYR A 52 10.41 -4.52 13.90
C TYR A 52 9.61 -4.61 12.60
N LEU A 53 8.84 -3.57 12.27
CA LEU A 53 8.01 -3.56 11.06
C LEU A 53 8.87 -3.72 9.79
N LYS A 54 10.07 -3.15 9.80
CA LYS A 54 11.04 -3.32 8.73
C LYS A 54 11.59 -4.74 8.66
N ASP A 55 12.04 -5.29 9.78
CA ASP A 55 12.66 -6.62 9.81
C ASP A 55 11.66 -7.73 9.45
N GLU A 56 10.44 -7.65 10.00
CA GLU A 56 9.41 -8.68 9.81
C GLU A 56 8.70 -8.54 8.45
N PHE A 57 8.30 -7.32 8.07
CA PHE A 57 7.45 -7.10 6.91
C PHE A 57 8.13 -6.37 5.74
N GLY A 58 9.37 -5.92 5.90
CA GLY A 58 10.05 -5.10 4.88
C GLY A 58 9.47 -3.68 4.77
N PHE A 59 8.74 -3.21 5.80
CA PHE A 59 8.10 -1.90 5.76
C PHE A 59 9.10 -0.75 6.00
N GLU A 60 9.26 0.10 4.99
CA GLU A 60 10.05 1.33 5.04
C GLU A 60 9.17 2.54 5.34
N ILE A 61 8.53 2.54 6.50
CA ILE A 61 7.66 3.65 6.91
C ILE A 61 8.53 4.74 7.56
N PRO A 62 8.31 6.03 7.25
CA PRO A 62 9.01 7.11 7.94
C PRO A 62 8.72 7.08 9.44
N THR A 63 9.76 7.14 10.26
CA THR A 63 9.65 7.00 11.73
C THR A 63 8.73 8.06 12.35
N SER A 64 8.58 9.23 11.72
CA SER A 64 7.65 10.27 12.12
C SER A 64 6.17 9.90 11.91
N VAL A 65 5.80 9.03 10.95
CA VAL A 65 4.43 8.46 10.88
C VAL A 65 4.17 7.66 12.14
N ILE A 66 5.12 6.76 12.46
CA ILE A 66 4.99 5.82 13.58
C ILE A 66 4.84 6.62 14.87
N GLU A 67 5.69 7.62 15.08
CA GLU A 67 5.61 8.49 16.26
C GLU A 67 4.27 9.23 16.36
N GLN A 68 3.78 9.83 15.27
CA GLN A 68 2.48 10.51 15.25
C GLN A 68 1.33 9.54 15.54
N ARG A 69 1.39 8.32 14.98
CA ARG A 69 0.36 7.31 15.22
C ARG A 69 0.37 6.83 16.66
N LEU A 70 1.54 6.56 17.25
CA LEU A 70 1.65 6.19 18.65
C LEU A 70 1.09 7.28 19.58
N LYS A 71 1.37 8.56 19.31
CA LYS A 71 0.75 9.68 20.05
C LYS A 71 -0.78 9.68 19.94
N LYS A 72 -1.34 9.33 18.78
CA LYS A 72 -2.79 9.20 18.59
C LYS A 72 -3.36 7.98 19.32
N MET A 73 -2.65 6.85 19.31
CA MET A 73 -3.03 5.66 20.08
C MET A 73 -3.07 5.92 21.58
N VAL A 74 -2.14 6.72 22.11
CA VAL A 74 -2.16 7.19 23.51
C VAL A 74 -3.41 8.01 23.79
N LYS A 75 -3.74 8.98 22.92
CA LYS A 75 -4.97 9.79 23.07
C LYS A 75 -6.25 8.94 23.03
N ASN A 76 -6.23 7.86 22.27
CA ASN A 76 -7.35 6.93 22.14
C ASN A 76 -7.38 5.85 23.26
N GLY A 77 -6.44 5.85 24.19
CA GLY A 77 -6.37 4.88 25.30
C GLY A 77 -5.97 3.46 24.89
N ILE A 78 -5.42 3.28 23.69
CA ILE A 78 -5.00 1.96 23.16
C ILE A 78 -3.66 1.54 23.78
N ILE A 79 -2.77 2.51 24.02
CA ILE A 79 -1.47 2.33 24.67
C ILE A 79 -1.26 3.45 25.68
N THR A 80 -0.29 3.29 26.58
CA THR A 80 0.10 4.35 27.52
C THR A 80 1.48 4.90 27.18
N TYR A 81 1.80 6.10 27.66
CA TYR A 81 3.10 6.74 27.50
C TYR A 81 3.67 7.13 28.86
N ASN A 82 4.87 6.64 29.17
CA ASN A 82 5.61 6.98 30.37
C ASN A 82 6.60 8.11 30.05
N ALA A 83 6.38 9.29 30.64
CA ALA A 83 7.20 10.47 30.38
C ALA A 83 8.63 10.35 30.94
N ASP A 84 8.82 9.62 32.04
CA ASP A 84 10.11 9.47 32.72
C ASP A 84 11.05 8.59 31.89
N THR A 85 10.53 7.49 31.33
CA THR A 85 11.30 6.57 30.49
C THR A 85 11.24 6.92 29.00
N ARG A 86 10.33 7.83 28.61
CA ARG A 86 10.00 8.20 27.22
C ARG A 86 9.59 6.99 26.35
N LYS A 87 8.94 6.00 26.95
CA LYS A 87 8.49 4.77 26.27
C LYS A 87 6.97 4.62 26.29
N PHE A 88 6.47 3.90 25.30
CA PHE A 88 5.10 3.45 25.20
C PHE A 88 4.94 2.08 25.85
N GLN A 89 3.73 1.75 26.31
CA GLN A 89 3.39 0.42 26.83
C GLN A 89 2.04 -0.05 26.27
N PRO A 90 1.92 -1.32 25.85
CA PRO A 90 0.65 -1.86 25.38
C PRO A 90 -0.37 -1.96 26.53
N ASN A 91 -1.66 -1.87 26.20
CA ASN A 91 -2.77 -2.09 27.14
C ASN A 91 -3.37 -3.50 26.94
N ASP A 92 -4.13 -4.00 27.90
CA ASP A 92 -4.72 -5.36 27.89
C ASP A 92 -5.62 -5.61 26.67
N ASN A 93 -6.31 -4.58 26.17
CA ASN A 93 -7.16 -4.66 24.97
C ASN A 93 -6.38 -4.95 23.67
N ALA A 94 -5.05 -4.83 23.68
CA ALA A 94 -4.22 -5.12 22.52
C ALA A 94 -4.17 -6.63 22.18
N ASN A 95 -4.44 -7.51 23.15
CA ASN A 95 -4.35 -8.96 22.95
C ASN A 95 -5.39 -9.49 21.96
N THR A 96 -6.65 -9.06 22.07
CA THR A 96 -7.71 -9.49 21.13
C THR A 96 -7.44 -8.99 19.71
N GLN A 97 -6.92 -7.76 19.57
CA GLN A 97 -6.58 -7.20 18.26
C GLN A 97 -5.36 -7.91 17.65
N TYR A 98 -4.41 -8.34 18.48
CA TYR A 98 -3.26 -9.14 18.08
C TYR A 98 -3.67 -10.51 17.51
N GLU A 99 -4.56 -11.23 18.19
CA GLU A 99 -5.02 -12.55 17.71
C GLU A 99 -5.71 -12.44 16.34
N GLU A 100 -6.56 -11.42 16.15
CA GLU A 100 -7.24 -11.19 14.87
C GLU A 100 -6.25 -10.94 13.72
N ILE A 101 -5.26 -10.07 13.93
CA ILE A 101 -4.27 -9.77 12.88
C ILE A 101 -3.31 -10.95 12.66
N GLN A 102 -2.92 -11.66 13.72
CA GLN A 102 -2.07 -12.83 13.62
C GLN A 102 -2.74 -13.94 12.79
N GLU A 103 -4.03 -14.19 12.99
CA GLU A 103 -4.79 -15.17 12.19
C GLU A 103 -4.78 -14.78 10.70
N LYS A 104 -5.03 -13.50 10.40
CA LYS A 104 -5.02 -12.99 9.01
C LYS A 104 -3.65 -13.08 8.37
N ILE A 105 -2.59 -12.74 9.10
CA ILE A 105 -1.20 -12.88 8.62
C ILE A 105 -0.90 -14.34 8.34
N ASN A 106 -1.21 -15.25 9.26
CA ASN A 106 -0.97 -16.68 9.09
C ASN A 106 -1.71 -17.24 7.87
N GLN A 107 -2.97 -16.84 7.66
CA GLN A 107 -3.71 -17.24 6.46
C GLN A 107 -3.07 -16.69 5.18
N ALA A 108 -2.69 -15.41 5.18
CA ALA A 108 -2.03 -14.79 4.05
C ALA A 108 -0.69 -15.47 3.71
N ILE A 109 0.06 -15.93 4.71
CA ILE A 109 1.31 -16.70 4.53
C ILE A 109 1.04 -18.03 3.82
N GLN A 110 -0.05 -18.73 4.15
CA GLN A 110 -0.39 -19.98 3.46
C GLN A 110 -0.79 -19.70 2.00
N ASP A 111 -1.60 -18.67 1.77
CA ASP A 111 -2.03 -18.28 0.43
C ASP A 111 -0.84 -17.82 -0.44
N GLU A 112 0.12 -17.10 0.18
CA GLU A 112 1.36 -16.67 -0.45
C GLU A 112 2.23 -17.87 -0.86
N LYS A 113 2.39 -18.87 0.02
CA LYS A 113 3.16 -20.09 -0.31
C LYS A 113 2.59 -20.79 -1.54
N ILE A 114 1.27 -20.96 -1.60
CA ILE A 114 0.58 -21.55 -2.76
C ILE A 114 0.84 -20.72 -4.03
N LEU A 115 0.81 -19.38 -3.91
CA LEU A 115 1.09 -18.49 -5.03
C LEU A 115 2.54 -18.63 -5.54
N ILE A 116 3.51 -18.64 -4.63
CA ILE A 116 4.94 -18.77 -4.95
C ILE A 116 5.25 -20.14 -5.56
N GLU A 117 4.64 -21.22 -5.08
CA GLU A 117 4.78 -22.56 -5.67
C GLU A 117 4.23 -22.62 -7.11
N LYS A 118 3.07 -21.99 -7.35
CA LYS A 118 2.51 -21.84 -8.71
C LYS A 118 3.44 -21.02 -9.60
N LEU A 119 4.01 -19.94 -9.09
CA LEU A 119 4.94 -19.10 -9.85
C LEU A 119 6.24 -19.83 -10.18
N LYS A 120 6.81 -20.58 -9.23
CA LYS A 120 7.98 -21.46 -9.46
C LYS A 120 7.72 -22.43 -10.60
N SER A 121 6.58 -23.11 -10.54
CA SER A 121 6.15 -24.06 -11.57
C SER A 121 5.95 -23.39 -12.93
N HIS A 122 5.45 -22.15 -12.93
CA HIS A 122 5.25 -21.37 -14.16
C HIS A 122 6.56 -20.94 -14.82
N CYS A 123 7.51 -20.44 -14.03
CA CYS A 123 8.77 -19.95 -14.56
C CYS A 123 9.70 -21.09 -14.99
N GLN A 124 9.44 -22.34 -14.56
CA GLN A 124 10.36 -23.48 -14.74
C GLN A 124 11.77 -23.21 -14.15
N LEU A 125 11.84 -22.29 -13.19
CA LEU A 125 13.10 -21.81 -12.61
C LEU A 125 13.29 -22.40 -11.22
N SER A 126 14.53 -22.81 -10.90
CA SER A 126 14.98 -23.09 -9.53
C SER A 126 15.33 -21.78 -8.78
N LEU A 127 14.50 -20.75 -8.95
CA LEU A 127 14.74 -19.47 -8.28
C LEU A 127 14.42 -19.57 -6.80
N ASP A 128 15.23 -18.87 -6.01
CA ASP A 128 14.97 -18.64 -4.59
C ASP A 128 13.61 -17.94 -4.42
N GLU A 129 12.87 -18.32 -3.38
CA GLU A 129 11.53 -17.77 -3.16
C GLU A 129 11.54 -16.27 -2.89
N ASN A 130 12.58 -15.75 -2.24
CA ASN A 130 12.67 -14.33 -1.94
C ASN A 130 12.86 -13.53 -3.24
N ILE A 131 13.62 -14.05 -4.21
CA ILE A 131 13.75 -13.43 -5.53
C ILE A 131 12.39 -13.40 -6.24
N LEU A 132 11.57 -14.46 -6.11
CA LEU A 132 10.23 -14.49 -6.69
C LEU A 132 9.29 -13.48 -6.01
N ARG A 133 9.38 -13.34 -4.68
CA ARG A 133 8.63 -12.31 -3.93
C ARG A 133 9.00 -10.91 -4.41
N GLU A 134 10.30 -10.60 -4.49
CA GLU A 134 10.80 -9.32 -4.98
C GLU A 134 10.31 -9.03 -6.39
N LYS A 135 10.38 -10.01 -7.30
CA LYS A 135 9.88 -9.85 -8.67
C LYS A 135 8.38 -9.53 -8.75
N ILE A 136 7.55 -10.13 -7.88
CA ILE A 136 6.12 -9.79 -7.80
C ILE A 136 5.93 -8.35 -7.32
N VAL A 137 6.66 -7.95 -6.29
CA VAL A 137 6.62 -6.58 -5.74
C VAL A 137 7.05 -5.58 -6.81
N ASP A 138 8.19 -5.79 -7.45
CA ASP A 138 8.72 -4.92 -8.51
C ASP A 138 7.76 -4.79 -9.70
N TYR A 139 7.10 -5.89 -10.08
CA TYR A 139 6.08 -5.88 -11.14
C TYR A 139 4.92 -4.95 -10.78
N PHE A 140 4.34 -5.07 -9.57
CA PHE A 140 3.23 -4.21 -9.16
C PHE A 140 3.65 -2.77 -8.87
N LEU A 141 4.92 -2.51 -8.56
CA LEU A 141 5.48 -1.16 -8.48
C LEU A 141 5.81 -0.56 -9.85
N GLY A 142 5.76 -1.36 -10.93
CA GLY A 142 6.17 -0.93 -12.28
C GLY A 142 7.68 -0.66 -12.39
N LEU A 143 8.50 -1.22 -11.50
CA LEU A 143 9.94 -1.01 -11.47
C LEU A 143 10.67 -1.89 -12.49
N GLN A 144 10.11 -3.05 -12.82
CA GLN A 144 10.69 -3.96 -13.80
C GLN A 144 9.61 -4.55 -14.72
N ASP A 145 9.91 -4.59 -16.01
CA ASP A 145 9.16 -5.36 -16.97
C ASP A 145 9.74 -6.77 -17.04
N ASN A 146 9.07 -7.71 -16.39
CA ASN A 146 9.41 -9.13 -16.45
C ASN A 146 8.28 -9.89 -17.15
N GLN A 147 8.53 -10.31 -18.40
CA GLN A 147 7.54 -11.00 -19.23
C GLN A 147 6.99 -12.28 -18.59
N GLU A 148 7.80 -13.03 -17.83
CA GLU A 148 7.37 -14.25 -17.16
C GLU A 148 6.39 -13.94 -16.04
N ILE A 149 6.70 -12.92 -15.22
CA ILE A 149 5.80 -12.45 -14.15
C ILE A 149 4.53 -11.87 -14.75
N ASN A 150 4.63 -11.08 -15.82
CA ASN A 150 3.47 -10.53 -16.50
C ASN A 150 2.54 -11.63 -17.04
N ASN A 151 3.10 -12.63 -17.73
CA ASN A 151 2.35 -13.79 -18.22
C ASN A 151 1.71 -14.58 -17.08
N PHE A 152 2.42 -14.75 -15.97
CA PHE A 152 1.89 -15.39 -14.77
C PHE A 152 0.71 -14.62 -14.20
N VAL A 153 0.84 -13.30 -14.01
CA VAL A 153 -0.21 -12.44 -13.45
C VAL A 153 -1.44 -12.44 -14.35
N ILE A 154 -1.29 -12.31 -15.66
CA ILE A 154 -2.41 -12.35 -16.62
C ILE A 154 -3.16 -13.68 -16.54
N LYS A 155 -2.43 -14.81 -16.54
CA LYS A 155 -3.02 -16.16 -16.44
C LYS A 155 -3.71 -16.42 -15.10
N ASN A 156 -3.33 -15.69 -14.06
CA ASN A 156 -3.85 -15.84 -12.70
C ASN A 156 -4.59 -14.57 -12.24
N SER A 157 -5.18 -13.81 -13.15
CA SER A 157 -5.85 -12.53 -12.87
C SER A 157 -7.02 -12.68 -11.87
N GLU A 158 -7.68 -13.84 -11.86
CA GLU A 158 -8.74 -14.18 -10.91
C GLU A 158 -8.22 -14.63 -9.52
N ASN A 159 -6.91 -14.78 -9.35
CA ASN A 159 -6.32 -15.15 -8.06
C ASN A 159 -6.49 -14.01 -7.04
N SER A 160 -7.23 -14.28 -5.97
CA SER A 160 -7.51 -13.30 -4.93
C SER A 160 -6.24 -12.77 -4.26
N THR A 161 -5.24 -13.61 -4.01
CA THR A 161 -3.97 -13.23 -3.39
C THR A 161 -3.21 -12.23 -4.25
N LEU A 162 -3.09 -12.45 -5.56
CA LEU A 162 -2.46 -11.48 -6.48
C LEU A 162 -3.20 -10.14 -6.49
N ARG A 163 -4.52 -10.17 -6.53
CA ARG A 163 -5.34 -8.95 -6.48
C ARG A 163 -5.17 -8.22 -5.15
N ASN A 164 -5.13 -8.95 -4.03
CA ASN A 164 -4.95 -8.37 -2.72
C ASN A 164 -3.53 -7.77 -2.55
N VAL A 165 -2.48 -8.44 -3.09
CA VAL A 165 -1.11 -7.90 -3.14
C VAL A 165 -1.09 -6.60 -3.95
N SER A 166 -1.68 -6.60 -5.14
CA SER A 166 -1.76 -5.41 -6.01
C SER A 166 -2.44 -4.24 -5.31
N ASN A 167 -3.60 -4.44 -4.69
CA ASN A 167 -4.26 -3.37 -3.95
C ASN A 167 -3.47 -2.95 -2.70
N GLY A 168 -2.91 -3.94 -1.99
CA GLY A 168 -2.13 -3.73 -0.78
C GLY A 168 -0.91 -2.86 -1.01
N ILE A 169 -0.21 -3.03 -2.14
CA ILE A 169 0.98 -2.25 -2.47
C ILE A 169 0.66 -0.77 -2.66
N ILE A 170 -0.51 -0.46 -3.24
CA ILE A 170 -0.98 0.92 -3.44
C ILE A 170 -1.23 1.56 -2.07
N LEU A 171 -1.87 0.83 -1.16
CA LEU A 171 -2.15 1.29 0.21
C LEU A 171 -0.85 1.50 1.01
N TYR A 172 0.07 0.54 0.97
CA TYR A 172 1.36 0.62 1.64
C TYR A 172 2.19 1.81 1.12
N ASN A 173 2.24 2.03 -0.19
CA ASN A 173 2.88 3.22 -0.76
C ASN A 173 2.22 4.51 -0.26
N GLY A 174 0.89 4.53 -0.14
CA GLY A 174 0.16 5.62 0.49
C GLY A 174 0.68 5.97 1.89
N LEU A 175 0.96 4.95 2.73
CA LEU A 175 1.55 5.15 4.07
C LEU A 175 3.00 5.64 4.00
N ARG A 176 3.82 5.03 3.15
CA ARG A 176 5.24 5.37 3.00
C ARG A 176 5.41 6.84 2.65
N TYR A 177 4.55 7.38 1.79
CA TYR A 177 4.59 8.78 1.39
C TYR A 177 3.74 9.71 2.26
N HIS A 178 2.96 9.19 3.22
CA HIS A 178 2.00 9.98 4.01
C HIS A 178 2.64 11.15 4.77
N THR A 179 3.85 10.98 5.32
CA THR A 179 4.56 12.06 6.06
C THR A 179 4.98 13.24 5.20
N LEU A 180 5.13 13.05 3.90
CA LEU A 180 5.43 14.16 3.01
C LEU A 180 4.24 15.11 2.87
N TYR A 181 3.01 14.61 3.11
CA TYR A 181 1.77 15.29 2.76
C TYR A 181 0.90 15.69 3.96
N ASP A 182 0.98 15.01 5.10
CA ASP A 182 0.07 15.27 6.24
C ASP A 182 0.21 16.65 6.88
N ASN A 183 1.37 17.31 6.70
CA ASN A 183 1.63 18.66 7.21
C ASN A 183 1.90 19.70 6.11
N LYS A 184 1.80 19.31 4.83
CA LYS A 184 1.96 20.26 3.72
C LYS A 184 0.59 20.52 3.10
N ARG A 185 0.17 21.79 3.10
CA ARG A 185 -0.87 22.25 2.17
C ARG A 185 -0.51 21.71 0.79
N TRP A 186 -1.45 21.07 0.12
CA TRP A 186 -1.25 20.63 -1.27
C TRP A 186 -0.62 21.77 -2.06
N GLU A 187 0.59 21.54 -2.57
CA GLU A 187 1.19 22.44 -3.54
C GLU A 187 0.41 22.30 -4.86
N LYS A 188 0.41 23.36 -5.67
CA LYS A 188 -0.30 23.32 -6.95
C LYS A 188 0.37 22.29 -7.86
N LEU A 189 -0.37 21.26 -8.24
CA LEU A 189 0.06 20.25 -9.19
C LEU A 189 -0.48 20.58 -10.58
N TYR A 190 0.42 20.66 -11.56
CA TYR A 190 0.11 20.93 -12.95
C TYR A 190 0.36 19.65 -13.75
N ILE A 191 -0.72 19.01 -14.22
CA ILE A 191 -0.64 17.79 -15.03
C ILE A 191 -0.94 18.19 -16.48
N TYR A 192 0.03 17.95 -17.35
CA TYR A 192 -0.15 18.11 -18.80
C TYR A 192 -0.64 16.79 -19.39
N ILE A 193 -1.85 16.78 -19.93
CA ILE A 193 -2.44 15.64 -20.62
C ILE A 193 -2.21 15.78 -22.13
N ASN A 194 -1.99 14.64 -22.78
CA ASN A 194 -1.92 14.56 -24.23
C ASN A 194 -3.30 14.16 -24.81
N MET A 195 -3.40 14.16 -26.13
CA MET A 195 -4.59 13.73 -26.86
C MET A 195 -5.04 12.32 -26.53
N GLU A 196 -4.13 11.38 -26.25
CA GLU A 196 -4.48 9.98 -25.94
C GLU A 196 -5.35 9.90 -24.70
N ILE A 197 -5.04 10.69 -23.67
CA ILE A 197 -5.86 10.81 -22.46
C ILE A 197 -7.28 11.32 -22.78
N ILE A 198 -7.41 12.25 -23.72
CA ILE A 198 -8.71 12.80 -24.16
C ILE A 198 -9.49 11.73 -24.93
N PHE A 199 -8.82 10.97 -25.79
CA PHE A 199 -9.42 9.87 -26.55
C PHE A 199 -9.86 8.72 -25.63
N HIS A 200 -9.08 8.40 -24.60
CA HIS A 200 -9.51 7.50 -23.54
C HIS A 200 -10.78 8.02 -22.88
N TYR A 201 -10.85 9.30 -22.53
CA TYR A 201 -12.01 9.89 -21.86
C TYR A 201 -13.28 9.82 -22.71
N MET A 202 -13.16 10.08 -24.00
CA MET A 202 -14.24 9.95 -24.98
C MET A 202 -14.61 8.51 -25.34
N GLY A 203 -13.78 7.53 -24.96
CA GLY A 203 -14.02 6.12 -25.19
C GLY A 203 -13.51 5.58 -26.54
N TYR A 204 -12.77 6.36 -27.31
CA TYR A 204 -12.24 5.94 -28.62
C TYR A 204 -11.24 4.78 -28.53
N ASN A 205 -10.53 4.68 -27.42
CA ASN A 205 -9.54 3.63 -27.18
C ASN A 205 -10.15 2.40 -26.48
N GLY A 206 -11.47 2.37 -26.27
CA GLY A 206 -12.18 1.27 -25.61
C GLY A 206 -12.64 1.57 -24.17
N GLU A 207 -13.55 0.73 -23.68
CA GLU A 207 -14.27 0.94 -22.41
C GLU A 207 -13.33 0.90 -21.20
N MET A 208 -12.37 -0.03 -21.17
CA MET A 208 -11.42 -0.17 -20.06
C MET A 208 -10.62 1.12 -19.83
N PHE A 209 -10.04 1.68 -20.89
CA PHE A 209 -9.28 2.94 -20.76
C PHE A 209 -10.17 4.12 -20.40
N SER A 210 -11.41 4.13 -20.89
CA SER A 210 -12.42 5.14 -20.51
C SER A 210 -12.76 5.06 -19.02
N LEU A 211 -12.89 3.86 -18.47
CA LEU A 211 -13.15 3.66 -17.04
C LEU A 211 -11.98 4.19 -16.20
N ILE A 212 -10.74 3.78 -16.53
CA ILE A 212 -9.53 4.21 -15.80
C ILE A 212 -9.42 5.73 -15.77
N ILE A 213 -9.61 6.41 -16.91
CA ILE A 213 -9.43 7.87 -16.95
C ILE A 213 -10.57 8.62 -16.28
N LYS A 214 -11.80 8.09 -16.34
CA LYS A 214 -12.95 8.64 -15.60
C LYS A 214 -12.74 8.52 -14.10
N GLU A 215 -12.20 7.41 -13.61
CA GLU A 215 -11.83 7.21 -12.21
C GLU A 215 -10.75 8.22 -11.77
N LEU A 216 -9.69 8.40 -12.58
CA LEU A 216 -8.67 9.41 -12.31
C LEU A 216 -9.28 10.82 -12.19
N PHE A 217 -10.13 11.22 -13.14
CA PHE A 217 -10.74 12.55 -13.12
C PHE A 217 -11.72 12.73 -11.96
N ALA A 218 -12.44 11.68 -11.55
CA ALA A 218 -13.27 11.70 -10.36
C ALA A 218 -12.44 11.94 -9.10
N LEU A 219 -11.28 11.28 -9.01
CA LEU A 219 -10.34 11.41 -7.88
C LEU A 219 -9.75 12.82 -7.80
N ILE A 220 -9.31 13.37 -8.95
CA ILE A 220 -8.85 14.76 -9.05
C ILE A 220 -9.94 15.74 -8.62
N LYS A 221 -11.20 15.50 -9.04
CA LYS A 221 -12.34 16.33 -8.65
C LYS A 221 -12.64 16.25 -7.16
N GLU A 222 -12.49 15.08 -6.54
CA GLU A 222 -12.67 14.91 -5.09
C GLU A 222 -11.59 15.67 -4.30
N ILE A 223 -10.32 15.55 -4.70
CA ILE A 223 -9.20 16.27 -4.07
C ILE A 223 -9.44 17.79 -4.15
N ASN A 224 -9.76 18.29 -5.35
CA ASN A 224 -10.03 19.71 -5.58
C ASN A 224 -11.31 20.24 -4.91
N LYS A 225 -12.18 19.36 -4.39
CA LYS A 225 -13.36 19.75 -3.60
C LYS A 225 -13.04 19.90 -2.12
N LYS A 226 -12.14 19.06 -1.58
CA LYS A 226 -11.77 19.05 -0.15
C LYS A 226 -10.82 20.19 0.20
N ASP A 227 -9.91 20.52 -0.71
CA ASP A 227 -8.97 21.65 -0.61
C ASP A 227 -9.36 22.81 -1.55
N LYS A 228 -8.68 23.95 -1.45
CA LYS A 228 -8.65 24.92 -2.57
C LYS A 228 -8.17 24.18 -3.82
N LYS A 229 -8.63 24.56 -5.02
CA LYS A 229 -8.21 23.97 -6.31
C LYS A 229 -6.67 23.86 -6.38
N VAL A 230 -6.16 22.64 -6.29
CA VAL A 230 -4.72 22.31 -6.16
C VAL A 230 -4.20 21.52 -7.35
N ILE A 231 -5.01 20.66 -7.96
CA ILE A 231 -4.65 19.93 -9.18
C ILE A 231 -5.26 20.65 -10.39
N TYR A 232 -4.42 20.96 -11.37
CA TYR A 232 -4.81 21.61 -12.62
C TYR A 232 -4.42 20.72 -13.79
N LEU A 233 -5.39 20.44 -14.67
CA LEU A 233 -5.17 19.74 -15.92
C LEU A 233 -4.99 20.77 -17.03
N TYR A 234 -3.91 20.62 -17.80
CA TYR A 234 -3.62 21.42 -18.98
C TYR A 234 -3.31 20.50 -20.17
N TYR A 235 -3.42 21.03 -21.38
CA TYR A 235 -2.79 20.45 -22.56
C TYR A 235 -1.95 21.55 -23.22
N THR A 236 -0.99 21.17 -24.05
CA THR A 236 -0.15 22.14 -24.76
C THR A 236 -0.87 22.65 -26.00
N SER A 237 -0.46 23.81 -26.55
CA SER A 237 -1.02 24.31 -27.83
C SER A 237 -0.83 23.33 -28.98
N LYS A 238 0.23 22.50 -28.95
CA LYS A 238 0.42 21.41 -29.91
C LYS A 238 -0.71 20.37 -29.80
N GLU A 239 -1.07 19.99 -28.58
CA GLU A 239 -2.14 19.02 -28.36
C GLU A 239 -3.51 19.61 -28.69
N GLU A 240 -3.73 20.90 -28.41
CA GLU A 240 -4.91 21.66 -28.85
C GLU A 240 -5.09 21.58 -30.36
N GLN A 241 -4.06 21.95 -31.13
CA GLN A 241 -4.11 21.90 -32.58
C GLN A 241 -4.37 20.48 -33.10
N ARG A 242 -3.72 19.46 -32.50
CA ARG A 242 -3.98 18.07 -32.88
C ARG A 242 -5.45 17.69 -32.65
N ILE A 243 -6.06 18.12 -31.54
CA ILE A 243 -7.47 17.84 -31.22
C ILE A 243 -8.37 18.52 -32.26
N GLU A 244 -8.12 19.79 -32.56
CA GLU A 244 -8.87 20.53 -33.59
C GLU A 244 -8.74 19.91 -34.97
N ASP A 245 -7.54 19.46 -35.37
CA ASP A 245 -7.32 18.81 -36.66
C ASP A 245 -8.06 17.46 -36.77
N PHE A 246 -8.39 16.83 -35.63
CA PHE A 246 -9.08 15.53 -35.60
C PHE A 246 -10.61 15.66 -35.67
N PHE A 247 -11.19 16.75 -35.15
CA PHE A 247 -12.65 16.96 -35.02
C PHE A 247 -13.21 17.89 -36.09
#